data_AF-A0A9Q0Y8W2-F1
#
_entry.id   AF-A0A9Q0Y8W2-F1
#
_cell.length_a   1.000
_cell.length_b   1.000
_cell.length_c   1.000
_cell.angle_alpha   90.00
_cell.angle_beta   90.00
_cell.angle_gamma   90.00
#
_symmetry.space_group_name_H-M   'P 1'
#
loop_
_entity.id
_entity.type
_entity.pdbx_description
1 polymer ?
#
loop_
_entity_poly.entity_id
_entity_poly.type
_entity_poly.pdbx_seq_one_letter_code
_entity_poly.pdbx_strand_id
1 'polypeptide(L)'
;MAEVKRNLVVFFLLCAWSFCIEGQPQTFVLTPSYFNVAEGKVIQATATCGEGFTSPGERYCKLTGNTADVIRPGEQEIIQGQYCDYCSPENPAKAHPIQHAIDGTEKWWQSPPLSRGIQYNEVNITIDLGQVKTYALIFSLTVEKFSVEKHHVHNNER
;
A
#
# COMPACT_ATOMS: atom_id res chain seq x y z
N MET A 1 42.21 38.07 -54.45
CA MET A 1 40.88 38.08 -53.81
C MET A 1 40.28 36.69 -53.55
N ALA A 2 40.78 35.61 -54.16
CA ALA A 2 40.32 34.23 -53.94
C ALA A 2 40.92 33.57 -52.67
N GLU A 3 42.15 33.92 -52.30
CA GLU A 3 42.86 33.33 -51.14
C GLU A 3 42.18 33.63 -49.79
N VAL A 4 41.67 34.86 -49.64
CA VAL A 4 40.97 35.31 -48.41
C VAL A 4 39.64 34.58 -48.23
N LYS A 5 38.93 34.27 -49.32
CA LYS A 5 37.67 33.50 -49.29
C LYS A 5 37.90 32.04 -48.90
N ARG A 6 39.01 31.44 -49.36
CA ARG A 6 39.36 30.05 -49.03
C ARG A 6 39.73 29.90 -47.55
N ASN A 7 40.49 30.86 -47.00
CA ASN A 7 40.84 30.87 -45.58
C ASN A 7 39.62 31.09 -44.66
N LEU A 8 38.64 31.89 -45.11
CA LEU A 8 37.40 32.11 -44.36
C LEU A 8 36.57 30.81 -44.26
N VAL A 9 36.46 30.05 -45.36
CA VAL A 9 35.70 28.78 -45.39
C VAL A 9 36.34 27.72 -44.50
N VAL A 10 37.68 27.61 -44.52
CA VAL A 10 38.40 26.67 -43.65
C VAL A 10 38.22 27.03 -42.17
N PHE A 11 38.20 28.33 -41.83
CA PHE A 11 37.94 28.79 -40.47
C PHE A 11 36.53 28.44 -39.99
N PHE A 12 35.51 28.60 -40.84
CA PHE A 12 34.14 28.21 -40.51
C PHE A 12 33.98 26.68 -40.33
N LEU A 13 34.67 25.88 -41.15
CA LEU A 13 34.63 24.42 -41.03
C LEU A 13 35.33 23.92 -39.75
N LEU A 14 36.45 24.53 -39.38
CA LEU A 14 37.15 24.21 -38.12
C LEU A 14 36.34 24.64 -36.89
N CYS A 15 35.69 25.81 -36.92
CA CYS A 15 34.80 26.23 -35.83
C CYS A 15 33.58 25.32 -35.70
N ALA A 16 32.98 24.86 -36.81
CA ALA A 16 31.86 23.94 -36.79
C ALA A 16 32.24 22.56 -36.20
N TRP A 17 33.46 22.09 -36.47
CA TRP A 17 33.98 20.85 -35.89
C TRP A 17 34.25 20.95 -34.39
N SER A 18 34.83 22.07 -33.93
CA SER A 18 35.07 22.28 -32.48
C SER A 18 33.77 22.49 -31.70
N PHE A 19 32.72 23.05 -32.31
CA PHE A 19 31.45 23.32 -31.62
C PHE A 19 30.57 22.07 -31.45
N CYS A 20 30.78 21.01 -32.23
CA CYS A 20 29.97 19.79 -32.16
C CYS A 20 30.45 18.76 -31.11
N ILE A 21 31.58 18.99 -30.43
CA ILE A 21 32.18 17.98 -29.54
C ILE A 21 31.76 18.15 -28.06
N GLU A 22 31.19 19.29 -27.65
CA GLU A 22 30.84 19.57 -26.25
C GLU A 22 29.43 19.10 -25.81
N GLY A 23 28.78 18.21 -26.57
CA GLY A 23 27.52 17.59 -26.17
C GLY A 23 27.78 16.45 -25.19
N GLN A 24 27.94 16.73 -23.89
CA GLN A 24 27.99 15.67 -22.88
C GLN A 24 26.71 14.81 -22.94
N PRO A 25 26.80 13.49 -23.12
CA PRO A 25 25.65 12.61 -22.89
C PRO A 25 25.42 12.58 -21.38
N GLN A 26 24.52 13.42 -20.88
CA GLN A 26 24.07 13.31 -19.50
C GLN A 26 23.28 12.01 -19.36
N THR A 27 23.92 10.99 -18.78
CA THR A 27 23.23 9.79 -18.33
C THR A 27 22.38 10.16 -17.12
N PHE A 28 21.14 10.58 -17.38
CA PHE A 28 20.14 10.76 -16.32
C PHE A 28 19.84 9.39 -15.71
N VAL A 29 20.17 9.22 -14.43
CA VAL A 29 19.63 8.14 -13.62
C VAL A 29 18.17 8.48 -13.37
N LEU A 30 17.27 7.83 -14.12
CA LEU A 30 15.84 7.97 -13.96
C LEU A 30 15.38 7.10 -12.78
N THR A 31 15.69 7.51 -11.56
CA THR A 31 15.01 6.95 -10.38
C THR A 31 13.59 7.51 -10.35
N PRO A 32 12.55 6.68 -10.57
CA PRO A 32 11.18 7.14 -10.42
C PRO A 32 10.96 7.61 -8.98
N SER A 33 10.13 8.63 -8.80
CA SER A 33 9.68 9.04 -7.47
C SER A 33 9.04 7.85 -6.75
N TYR A 34 9.22 7.75 -5.44
CA TYR A 34 8.47 6.79 -4.64
C TYR A 34 7.01 7.24 -4.57
N PHE A 35 6.08 6.40 -5.04
CA PHE A 35 4.64 6.65 -4.96
C PHE A 35 3.90 5.34 -4.69
N ASN A 36 2.75 5.42 -4.03
CA ASN A 36 1.92 4.26 -3.76
C ASN A 36 1.13 3.87 -5.03
N VAL A 37 1.54 2.78 -5.68
CA VAL A 37 0.89 2.29 -6.92
C VAL A 37 -0.52 1.77 -6.68
N ALA A 38 -0.83 1.35 -5.45
CA ALA A 38 -2.14 0.82 -5.06
C ALA A 38 -3.13 1.91 -4.63
N GLU A 39 -2.67 3.13 -4.35
CA GLU A 39 -3.53 4.21 -3.87
C GLU A 39 -4.60 4.57 -4.91
N GLY A 40 -5.87 4.58 -4.47
CA GLY A 40 -7.03 4.84 -5.32
C GLY A 40 -7.33 3.76 -6.37
N LYS A 41 -6.67 2.59 -6.32
CA LYS A 41 -6.97 1.45 -7.20
C LYS A 41 -8.21 0.68 -6.75
N VAL A 42 -8.73 -0.16 -7.65
CA VAL A 42 -9.82 -1.08 -7.27
C VAL A 42 -9.22 -2.22 -6.47
N ILE A 43 -9.69 -2.39 -5.24
CA ILE A 43 -9.30 -3.48 -4.34
C ILE A 43 -10.53 -4.26 -3.90
N GLN A 44 -10.39 -5.58 -3.82
CA GLN A 44 -11.44 -6.49 -3.37
C GLN A 44 -10.86 -7.56 -2.44
N ALA A 45 -11.57 -7.87 -1.37
CA ALA A 45 -11.28 -8.96 -0.45
C ALA A 45 -12.41 -9.98 -0.49
N THR A 46 -12.10 -11.27 -0.34
CA THR A 46 -13.13 -12.33 -0.31
C THR A 46 -13.98 -12.31 0.95
N ALA A 47 -13.48 -11.72 2.04
CA ALA A 47 -14.23 -11.56 3.28
C ALA A 47 -13.67 -10.40 4.10
N THR A 48 -14.56 -9.61 4.70
CA THR A 48 -14.20 -8.52 5.62
C THR A 48 -14.91 -8.71 6.96
N CYS A 49 -14.29 -8.24 8.05
CA CYS A 49 -14.92 -8.34 9.37
C CYS A 49 -16.26 -7.59 9.41
N GLY A 50 -17.17 -8.06 10.26
CA GLY A 50 -18.48 -7.45 10.45
C GLY A 50 -19.49 -7.65 9.30
N GLU A 51 -19.08 -8.18 8.13
CA GLU A 51 -20.01 -8.58 7.07
C GLU A 51 -20.97 -9.66 7.58
N GLY A 52 -22.29 -9.40 7.51
CA GLY A 52 -23.34 -10.33 7.97
C GLY A 52 -23.65 -10.25 9.47
N PHE A 53 -23.03 -9.33 10.21
CA PHE A 53 -23.31 -9.10 11.64
C PHE A 53 -24.04 -7.76 11.83
N THR A 54 -25.13 -7.79 12.59
CA THR A 54 -25.80 -6.59 13.11
C THR A 54 -25.25 -6.23 14.49
N SER A 55 -25.55 -5.01 14.97
CA SER A 55 -25.13 -4.50 16.29
C SER A 55 -25.19 -5.55 17.42
N PRO A 56 -24.11 -5.73 18.21
CA PRO A 56 -22.93 -4.85 18.35
C PRO A 56 -21.85 -5.02 17.25
N GLY A 57 -22.04 -5.94 16.29
CA GLY A 57 -21.05 -6.30 15.27
C GLY A 57 -20.28 -7.57 15.61
N GLU A 58 -19.26 -7.87 14.82
CA GLU A 58 -18.40 -9.03 15.01
C GLU A 58 -17.32 -8.79 16.07
N ARG A 59 -17.19 -9.66 17.06
CA ARG A 59 -16.12 -9.60 18.05
C ARG A 59 -14.80 -10.10 17.49
N TYR A 60 -13.71 -9.38 17.77
CA TYR A 60 -12.34 -9.84 17.57
C TYR A 60 -11.48 -9.51 18.79
N CYS A 61 -10.40 -10.26 19.00
CA CYS A 61 -9.48 -10.04 20.12
C CYS A 61 -8.03 -10.02 19.62
N LYS A 62 -7.21 -9.14 20.19
CA LYS A 62 -5.77 -9.01 19.95
C LYS A 62 -5.01 -9.71 21.07
N LEU A 63 -3.99 -10.49 20.71
CA LEU A 63 -3.15 -11.24 21.64
C LEU A 63 -2.09 -10.39 22.37
N THR A 64 -1.93 -9.12 21.99
CA THR A 64 -0.98 -8.20 22.65
C THR A 64 -1.55 -7.70 23.97
N GLY A 65 -1.56 -8.58 24.97
CA GLY A 65 -2.04 -8.30 26.33
C GLY A 65 -1.02 -7.63 27.26
N ASN A 66 0.21 -7.29 26.82
CA ASN A 66 1.24 -6.81 27.75
C ASN A 66 2.08 -5.59 27.36
N THR A 67 1.87 -4.96 26.20
CA THR A 67 2.60 -3.73 25.83
C THR A 67 1.65 -2.65 25.38
N ALA A 68 1.36 -1.73 26.30
CA ALA A 68 1.36 -0.26 26.17
C ALA A 68 0.79 0.44 24.90
N ASP A 69 0.10 -0.24 23.98
CA ASP A 69 -0.56 0.40 22.86
C ASP A 69 -1.95 0.89 23.31
N VAL A 70 -1.94 2.06 23.93
CA VAL A 70 -3.06 2.99 24.07
C VAL A 70 -4.37 2.34 24.52
N ILE A 71 -4.51 2.17 25.84
CA ILE A 71 -5.81 2.05 26.48
C ILE A 71 -6.62 3.30 26.09
N ARG A 72 -7.58 3.18 25.18
CA ARG A 72 -8.57 4.22 24.92
C ARG A 72 -9.69 4.00 25.93
N PRO A 73 -9.90 4.89 26.91
CA PRO A 73 -10.92 4.67 27.93
C PRO A 73 -12.31 4.62 27.29
N GLY A 74 -13.03 3.52 27.45
CA GLY A 74 -14.50 3.51 27.31
C GLY A 74 -15.15 2.59 26.26
N GLU A 75 -14.42 1.86 25.42
CA GLU A 75 -15.05 1.02 24.37
C GLU A 75 -14.54 -0.42 24.26
N GLN A 76 -13.71 -0.86 25.22
CA GLN A 76 -12.81 -2.00 25.02
C GLN A 76 -12.95 -3.02 26.16
N GLU A 77 -13.15 -4.31 25.85
CA GLU A 77 -13.36 -5.38 26.83
C GLU A 77 -12.08 -6.21 26.97
N ILE A 78 -11.55 -6.34 28.20
CA ILE A 78 -10.40 -7.20 28.47
C ILE A 78 -10.94 -8.57 28.90
N ILE A 79 -10.77 -9.58 28.04
CA ILE A 79 -11.22 -10.96 28.31
C ILE A 79 -9.98 -11.84 28.42
N GLN A 80 -9.76 -12.48 29.56
CA GLN A 80 -8.64 -13.40 29.79
C GLN A 80 -7.24 -12.79 29.49
N GLY A 81 -7.08 -11.49 29.72
CA GLY A 81 -5.82 -10.78 29.43
C GLY A 81 -5.60 -10.48 27.94
N GLN A 82 -6.58 -10.75 27.08
CA GLN A 82 -6.59 -10.34 25.69
C GLN A 82 -7.45 -9.09 25.52
N TYR A 83 -7.05 -8.24 24.58
CA TYR A 83 -7.77 -7.01 24.25
C TYR A 83 -8.84 -7.33 23.21
N CYS A 84 -10.13 -7.15 23.51
CA CYS A 84 -11.22 -7.44 22.57
C CYS A 84 -12.02 -6.18 22.21
N ASP A 85 -12.46 -6.13 20.95
CA ASP A 85 -13.31 -5.06 20.40
C ASP A 85 -14.31 -5.66 19.38
N TYR A 86 -15.17 -4.81 18.82
CA TYR A 86 -16.16 -5.17 17.83
C TYR A 86 -15.87 -4.48 16.50
N CYS A 87 -15.99 -5.23 15.40
CA CYS A 87 -16.00 -4.74 14.05
C CYS A 87 -17.45 -4.65 13.54
N SER A 88 -17.88 -3.45 13.14
CA SER A 88 -19.22 -3.23 12.59
C SER A 88 -19.14 -2.37 11.33
N PRO A 89 -19.70 -2.82 10.18
CA PRO A 89 -19.73 -2.03 8.97
C PRO A 89 -20.67 -0.82 9.08
N GLU A 90 -21.61 -0.85 10.02
CA GLU A 90 -22.58 0.24 10.25
C GLU A 90 -21.98 1.41 11.02
N ASN A 91 -20.93 1.17 11.82
CA ASN A 91 -20.27 2.19 12.62
C ASN A 91 -18.90 2.55 12.01
N PRO A 92 -18.73 3.75 11.42
CA PRO A 92 -17.47 4.17 10.81
C PRO A 92 -16.24 4.13 11.75
N ALA A 93 -16.44 4.26 13.06
CA ALA A 93 -15.37 4.17 14.05
C ALA A 93 -14.88 2.73 14.28
N LYS A 94 -15.74 1.75 13.99
CA LYS A 94 -15.51 0.30 14.17
C LYS A 94 -15.52 -0.46 12.84
N ALA A 95 -15.56 0.25 11.72
CA ALA A 95 -15.57 -0.31 10.39
C ALA A 95 -14.13 -0.43 9.87
N HIS A 96 -13.78 -1.61 9.37
CA HIS A 96 -12.46 -1.90 8.78
C HIS A 96 -12.58 -2.41 7.33
N PRO A 97 -13.18 -1.61 6.42
CA PRO A 97 -13.36 -1.98 5.02
C PRO A 97 -12.04 -2.09 4.26
N ILE A 98 -12.06 -2.84 3.14
CA ILE A 98 -10.87 -3.14 2.34
C ILE A 98 -10.22 -1.88 1.75
N GLN A 99 -10.99 -0.82 1.57
CA GLN A 99 -10.52 0.47 1.07
C GLN A 99 -9.48 1.10 2.00
N HIS A 100 -9.53 0.85 3.31
CA HIS A 100 -8.52 1.36 4.25
C HIS A 100 -7.12 0.77 4.03
N ALA A 101 -6.98 -0.32 3.28
CA ALA A 101 -5.66 -0.86 2.93
C ALA A 101 -4.92 -0.02 1.87
N ILE A 102 -5.63 0.86 1.14
CA ILE A 102 -5.09 1.61 0.00
C ILE A 102 -5.40 3.11 0.06
N ASP A 103 -6.01 3.61 1.14
CA ASP A 103 -6.45 5.01 1.25
C ASP A 103 -5.32 5.97 1.68
N GLY A 104 -4.12 5.46 1.95
CA GLY A 104 -2.96 6.25 2.38
C GLY A 104 -3.05 6.75 3.83
N THR A 105 -4.09 6.35 4.59
CA THR A 105 -4.27 6.74 5.99
C THR A 105 -3.67 5.71 6.95
N GLU A 106 -3.70 6.00 8.26
CA GLU A 106 -3.31 5.04 9.31
C GLU A 106 -4.40 4.01 9.63
N LYS A 107 -5.54 4.06 8.93
CA LYS A 107 -6.60 3.07 9.09
C LYS A 107 -6.15 1.74 8.48
N TRP A 108 -6.85 0.68 8.87
CA TRP A 108 -6.57 -0.66 8.40
C TRP A 108 -7.85 -1.38 7.97
N TRP A 109 -7.67 -2.34 7.07
CA TRP A 109 -8.64 -3.38 6.76
C TRP A 109 -8.44 -4.57 7.70
N GLN A 110 -9.53 -5.29 8.01
CA GLN A 110 -9.50 -6.43 8.91
C GLN A 110 -10.27 -7.62 8.31
N SER A 111 -9.62 -8.79 8.26
CA SER A 111 -10.28 -10.06 7.93
C SER A 111 -11.19 -10.55 9.05
N PRO A 112 -12.17 -11.42 8.76
CA PRO A 112 -12.92 -12.11 9.81
C PRO A 112 -12.00 -12.93 10.75
N PRO A 113 -12.33 -13.02 12.06
CA PRO A 113 -11.63 -13.85 13.02
C PRO A 113 -11.88 -15.34 12.76
N LEU A 114 -10.95 -16.19 13.21
CA LEU A 114 -11.07 -17.65 13.05
C LEU A 114 -12.22 -18.25 13.88
N SER A 115 -12.68 -17.54 14.91
CA SER A 115 -13.86 -17.93 15.68
C SER A 115 -15.16 -17.87 14.89
N ARG A 116 -15.21 -17.10 13.78
CA ARG A 116 -16.33 -17.13 12.83
C ARG A 116 -16.33 -18.43 12.02
N GLY A 117 -15.15 -19.01 11.77
CA GLY A 117 -15.01 -20.28 11.08
C GLY A 117 -13.64 -20.48 10.44
N ILE A 118 -13.25 -21.74 10.27
CA ILE A 118 -11.94 -22.13 9.74
C ILE A 118 -11.76 -21.74 8.27
N GLN A 119 -12.86 -21.51 7.53
CA GLN A 119 -12.83 -21.05 6.15
C GLN A 119 -12.15 -19.68 6.00
N TYR A 120 -12.12 -18.87 7.05
CA TYR A 120 -11.44 -17.56 7.06
C TYR A 120 -9.94 -17.68 7.37
N ASN A 121 -9.41 -18.90 7.50
CA ASN A 121 -7.97 -19.15 7.55
C ASN A 121 -7.25 -18.80 6.24
N GLU A 122 -7.99 -18.65 5.15
CA GLU A 122 -7.49 -18.11 3.90
C GLU A 122 -8.43 -16.99 3.42
N VAL A 123 -7.88 -15.84 3.07
CA VAL A 123 -8.65 -14.71 2.52
C VAL A 123 -7.85 -14.17 1.35
N ASN A 124 -8.49 -14.04 0.20
CA ASN A 124 -7.85 -13.54 -1.00
C ASN A 124 -8.13 -12.05 -1.13
N ILE A 125 -7.06 -11.28 -1.37
CA ILE A 125 -7.16 -9.86 -1.70
C ILE A 125 -6.61 -9.66 -3.09
N THR A 126 -7.39 -8.97 -3.90
CA THR A 126 -7.08 -8.67 -5.30
C THR A 126 -7.07 -7.17 -5.47
N ILE A 127 -6.01 -6.65 -6.09
CA ILE A 127 -5.84 -5.22 -6.39
C ILE A 127 -5.64 -5.11 -7.89
N ASP A 128 -6.50 -4.33 -8.56
CA ASP A 128 -6.34 -3.98 -9.97
C ASP A 128 -5.49 -2.71 -10.09
N LEU A 129 -4.19 -2.91 -10.33
CA LEU A 129 -3.24 -1.81 -10.52
C LEU A 129 -3.37 -1.15 -11.91
N GLY A 130 -4.12 -1.74 -12.85
CA GLY A 130 -4.19 -1.33 -14.25
C GLY A 130 -2.93 -1.63 -15.07
N GLN A 131 -2.92 -1.23 -16.35
CA GLN A 131 -1.78 -1.44 -17.24
C GLN A 131 -0.59 -0.56 -16.86
N VAL A 132 0.54 -1.18 -16.54
CA VAL A 132 1.84 -0.52 -16.45
C VAL A 132 2.35 -0.26 -17.87
N LYS A 133 1.95 0.85 -18.49
CA LYS A 133 2.40 1.18 -19.85
C LYS A 133 3.82 1.77 -19.86
N THR A 134 4.72 0.92 -20.36
CA THR A 134 5.88 1.20 -21.22
C THR A 134 7.23 1.37 -20.52
N TYR A 135 8.16 0.52 -20.95
CA TYR A 135 9.56 0.31 -20.55
C TYR A 135 9.71 -0.40 -19.21
N ALA A 136 10.36 -1.56 -19.26
CA ALA A 136 10.61 -2.46 -18.14
C ALA A 136 11.45 -1.77 -17.06
N LEU A 137 10.78 -1.07 -16.15
CA LEU A 137 11.30 -0.81 -14.81
C LEU A 137 10.78 -1.94 -13.93
N ILE A 138 11.70 -2.76 -13.44
CA ILE A 138 11.40 -3.76 -12.42
C ILE A 138 11.15 -2.96 -11.13
N PHE A 139 9.89 -2.79 -10.77
CA PHE A 139 9.53 -2.23 -9.46
C PHE A 139 9.61 -3.35 -8.43
N SER A 140 10.59 -3.27 -7.53
CA SER A 140 10.56 -4.03 -6.28
C SER A 140 9.51 -3.40 -5.38
N LEU A 141 8.31 -3.96 -5.36
CA LEU A 141 7.23 -3.53 -4.47
C LEU A 141 7.51 -4.10 -3.07
N THR A 142 7.96 -3.26 -2.15
CA THR A 142 7.93 -3.60 -0.73
C THR A 142 6.52 -3.33 -0.23
N VAL A 143 5.74 -4.39 0.00
CA VAL A 143 4.46 -4.26 0.71
C VAL A 143 4.80 -4.04 2.18
N GLU A 144 4.93 -2.78 2.61
CA GLU A 144 5.30 -2.46 3.99
C GLU A 144 4.18 -2.76 4.99
N LYS A 145 2.92 -2.85 4.53
CA LYS A 145 1.78 -3.10 5.41
C LYS A 145 0.72 -3.96 4.72
N PHE A 146 0.76 -5.25 5.02
CA PHE A 146 -0.40 -6.13 4.89
C PHE A 146 -0.52 -6.92 6.19
N SER A 147 -1.18 -6.34 7.19
CA SER A 147 -1.39 -7.03 8.46
C SER A 147 -2.67 -7.87 8.35
N VAL A 148 -2.51 -9.17 8.13
CA VAL A 148 -3.60 -10.14 8.27
C VAL A 148 -3.53 -10.69 9.69
N GLU A 149 -4.05 -9.94 10.67
CA GLU A 149 -4.08 -10.40 12.06
C GLU A 149 -5.22 -11.40 12.24
N LYS A 150 -4.89 -12.71 12.25
CA LYS A 150 -5.86 -13.79 12.51
C LYS A 150 -5.76 -14.25 13.95
N HIS A 151 -6.85 -14.08 14.68
CA HIS A 151 -6.93 -14.49 16.07
C HIS A 151 -7.98 -15.58 16.26
N HIS A 152 -7.61 -16.59 17.03
CA HIS A 152 -8.49 -17.65 17.47
C HIS A 152 -9.17 -17.20 18.77
N VAL A 153 -10.36 -16.61 18.68
CA VAL A 153 -11.14 -16.29 19.88
C VAL A 153 -11.64 -17.62 20.46
N HIS A 154 -11.18 -17.97 21.66
CA HIS A 154 -11.74 -19.12 22.36
C HIS A 154 -13.13 -18.72 22.86
N ASN A 155 -14.17 -19.12 22.11
CA ASN A 155 -15.53 -19.01 22.58
C ASN A 155 -15.68 -19.98 23.76
N ASN A 156 -15.76 -19.44 24.97
CA ASN A 156 -16.23 -20.20 26.12
C ASN A 156 -17.73 -20.40 25.93
N GLU A 157 -18.10 -21.41 25.15
CA GLU A 157 -19.44 -21.98 25.24
C GLU A 157 -19.56 -22.65 26.60
N ARG A 158 -20.41 -22.03 27.42
CA ARG A 158 -20.96 -22.44 28.72
C ARG A 158 -20.52 -23.78 29.29
#